data_AF-A0A5D2BE94-F1
#
_entry.id   AF-A0A5D2BE94-F1
#
_cell.length_a   1.000
_cell.length_b   1.000
_cell.length_c   1.000
_cell.angle_alpha   90.00
_cell.angle_beta   90.00
_cell.angle_gamma   90.00
#
_symmetry.space_group_name_H-M   'P 1'
#
loop_
_entity.id
_entity.type
_entity.pdbx_description
1 polymer ?
#
loop_
_entity_poly.entity_id
_entity_poly.type
_entity_poly.pdbx_seq_one_letter_code
_entity_poly.pdbx_strand_id
1 'polypeptide(L)'
;MHTYYKGCWNLSGIHERSSSMLKQWSLGKVSQEDAPIRRLKWGTASLIVRAHVTPIVLPMVHSGFEEVMPEKFFLDRRPPFPLCNKKIKIMIGQPLEFDIPKMTELAISKSSGDVFSSTTTSRGWPVISFYGLDLDEAAQRYLYSSISEEIQSAMEELRSSLK
;
A
#
# COMPACT_ATOMS: atom_id res chain seq x y z
N MET A 1 14.17 -4.05 -18.45
CA MET A 1 15.00 -3.10 -17.69
C MET A 1 14.06 -2.24 -16.83
N HIS A 2 13.87 -2.60 -15.56
CA HIS A 2 12.83 -2.01 -14.70
C HIS A 2 13.24 -0.61 -14.21
N THR A 3 12.36 0.38 -14.38
CA THR A 3 12.69 1.81 -14.24
C THR A 3 11.94 2.51 -13.09
N TYR A 4 12.56 3.56 -12.55
CA TYR A 4 12.31 4.15 -11.22
C TYR A 4 11.48 5.44 -11.31
N TYR A 5 10.76 5.97 -10.31
CA TYR A 5 10.08 5.47 -9.09
C TYR A 5 9.05 6.58 -8.67
N LYS A 6 7.99 6.29 -7.89
CA LYS A 6 7.33 7.21 -6.93
C LYS A 6 6.59 6.41 -5.85
N GLY A 7 6.96 6.63 -4.59
CA GLY A 7 6.35 6.02 -3.40
C GLY A 7 6.74 4.54 -3.24
N CYS A 8 7.65 4.25 -2.31
CA CYS A 8 8.03 2.88 -1.96
C CYS A 8 7.51 2.51 -0.58
N TRP A 9 7.44 1.21 -0.34
CA TRP A 9 7.03 0.65 0.94
C TRP A 9 7.91 -0.54 1.26
N ASN A 10 8.36 -0.61 2.51
CA ASN A 10 8.93 -1.84 3.03
C ASN A 10 7.88 -2.61 3.81
N LEU A 11 7.67 -3.86 3.41
CA LEU A 11 6.91 -4.82 4.18
C LEU A 11 7.93 -5.72 4.89
N SER A 12 8.25 -5.40 6.14
CA SER A 12 9.17 -6.19 6.96
C SER A 12 8.36 -7.08 7.89
N GLY A 13 8.27 -8.36 7.55
CA GLY A 13 7.77 -9.39 8.47
C GLY A 13 8.93 -9.92 9.30
N ILE A 14 9.05 -9.47 10.56
CA ILE A 14 10.02 -10.03 11.50
C ILE A 14 9.43 -11.33 12.06
N HIS A 15 9.67 -12.44 11.36
CA HIS A 15 9.43 -13.77 11.91
C HIS A 15 10.73 -14.29 12.53
N GLU A 16 10.66 -14.79 13.75
CA GLU A 16 11.80 -15.26 14.57
C GLU A 16 12.65 -16.37 13.91
N ARG A 17 12.14 -16.97 12.81
CA ARG A 17 12.83 -18.01 12.03
C ARG A 17 13.23 -17.59 10.61
N SER A 18 12.90 -16.39 10.14
CA SER A 18 13.36 -15.86 8.85
C SER A 18 13.19 -14.34 8.75
N SER A 19 14.28 -13.60 8.71
CA SER A 19 14.32 -12.14 8.56
C SER A 19 14.03 -11.71 7.11
N SER A 20 12.79 -11.91 6.65
CA SER A 20 12.38 -11.59 5.27
C SER A 20 11.84 -10.17 5.12
N MET A 21 12.51 -9.38 4.27
CA MET A 21 12.19 -7.99 3.96
C MET A 21 11.67 -7.88 2.53
N LEU A 22 10.41 -7.48 2.35
CA LEU A 22 9.74 -7.48 1.04
C LEU A 22 9.40 -6.03 0.61
N LYS A 23 10.13 -5.54 -0.40
CA LYS A 23 9.95 -4.18 -0.95
C LYS A 23 8.86 -4.18 -2.02
N GLN A 24 7.66 -3.69 -1.69
CA GLN A 24 6.48 -3.74 -2.59
C GLN A 24 6.11 -2.36 -3.17
N TRP A 25 5.77 -2.34 -4.46
CA TRP A 25 5.31 -1.16 -5.19
C TRP A 25 3.80 -1.23 -5.41
N SER A 26 3.05 -0.44 -4.64
CA SER A 26 1.59 -0.54 -4.58
C SER A 26 0.84 0.16 -5.72
N LEU A 27 1.41 1.21 -6.33
CA LEU A 27 0.75 1.95 -7.41
C LEU A 27 0.74 1.19 -8.75
N GLY A 28 1.74 0.35 -9.03
CA GLY A 28 1.87 -0.44 -10.28
C GLY A 28 2.13 0.36 -11.57
N LYS A 29 1.95 1.68 -11.55
CA LYS A 29 2.52 2.65 -12.52
C LYS A 29 3.13 3.79 -11.72
N VAL A 30 4.31 4.25 -12.14
CA VAL A 30 4.93 5.49 -11.62
C VAL A 30 4.12 6.68 -12.15
N SER A 31 3.99 7.72 -11.34
CA SER A 31 3.49 9.04 -11.74
C SER A 31 4.48 10.07 -11.24
N GLN A 32 5.08 10.86 -12.13
CA GLN A 32 6.07 11.88 -11.73
C GLN A 32 5.41 13.21 -11.33
N GLU A 33 4.14 13.40 -11.64
CA GLU A 33 3.32 14.60 -11.33
C GLU A 33 3.25 14.89 -9.82
N ASP A 34 3.13 16.17 -9.42
CA ASP A 34 2.96 16.59 -8.02
C ASP A 34 1.51 16.41 -7.51
N ALA A 35 0.91 15.26 -7.80
CA ALA A 35 -0.42 14.88 -7.33
C ALA A 35 -0.37 14.16 -5.96
N PRO A 36 -1.46 14.20 -5.16
CA PRO A 36 -1.65 13.36 -3.98
C PRO A 36 -1.29 11.89 -4.24
N ILE A 37 -0.70 11.25 -3.23
CA ILE A 37 -0.35 9.84 -3.28
C ILE A 37 -1.63 9.04 -3.50
N ARG A 38 -1.66 8.31 -4.61
CA ARG A 38 -2.83 7.53 -5.01
C ARG A 38 -3.05 6.40 -4.03
N ARG A 39 -4.33 6.14 -3.75
CA ARG A 39 -4.78 5.06 -2.86
C ARG A 39 -4.13 3.72 -3.20
N LEU A 40 -3.77 2.98 -2.15
CA LEU A 40 -3.24 1.62 -2.23
C LEU A 40 -4.20 0.71 -3.01
N LYS A 41 -3.68 -0.15 -3.90
CA LYS A 41 -4.49 -1.23 -4.49
C LYS A 41 -4.87 -2.24 -3.39
N TRP A 42 -6.14 -2.62 -3.34
CA TRP A 42 -6.68 -3.59 -2.37
C TRP A 42 -5.89 -4.89 -2.27
N GLY A 43 -5.25 -5.36 -3.35
CA GLY A 43 -4.36 -6.52 -3.32
C GLY A 43 -3.19 -6.41 -2.32
N THR A 44 -2.72 -5.20 -2.01
CA THR A 44 -1.66 -4.99 -0.99
C THR A 44 -2.22 -5.12 0.42
N ALA A 45 -3.38 -4.52 0.70
CA ALA A 45 -4.08 -4.69 1.97
C ALA A 45 -4.49 -6.16 2.18
N SER A 46 -4.95 -6.85 1.14
CA SER A 46 -5.25 -8.29 1.17
C SER A 46 -4.03 -9.15 1.50
N LEU A 47 -2.82 -8.78 1.05
CA LEU A 47 -1.59 -9.48 1.44
C LEU A 47 -1.21 -9.24 2.90
N ILE A 48 -1.37 -8.02 3.42
CA ILE A 48 -1.15 -7.70 4.84
C ILE A 48 -2.10 -8.52 5.72
N VAL A 49 -3.39 -8.49 5.38
CA VAL A 49 -4.46 -9.21 6.08
C VAL A 49 -4.27 -10.72 6.02
N ARG A 50 -3.90 -11.28 4.86
CA ARG A 50 -3.71 -12.74 4.69
C ARG A 50 -2.35 -13.25 5.15
N ALA A 51 -1.49 -12.40 5.69
CA ALA A 51 -0.20 -12.83 6.23
C ALA A 51 -0.41 -13.65 7.51
N HIS A 52 0.35 -14.75 7.68
CA HIS A 52 0.25 -15.60 8.87
C HIS A 52 0.68 -14.88 10.16
N VAL A 53 1.58 -13.91 10.03
CA VAL A 53 1.96 -12.94 11.06
C VAL A 53 1.77 -11.56 10.45
N THR A 54 1.09 -10.65 11.14
CA THR A 54 0.89 -9.29 10.63
C THR A 54 2.25 -8.62 10.41
N PRO A 55 2.57 -8.17 9.19
CA PRO A 55 3.83 -7.50 8.91
C PRO A 55 3.82 -6.07 9.41
N ILE A 56 5.00 -5.57 9.79
CA ILE A 56 5.22 -4.15 10.02
C ILE A 56 5.35 -3.46 8.66
N VAL A 57 4.58 -2.41 8.42
CA VAL A 57 4.62 -1.61 7.18
C VAL A 57 5.44 -0.36 7.44
N LEU A 58 6.48 -0.13 6.66
CA LEU A 58 7.36 1.04 6.78
C LEU A 58 7.14 2.01 5.60
N PRO A 59 6.53 3.20 5.83
CA PRO A 59 6.33 4.23 4.81
C PRO A 59 7.66 4.81 4.30
N MET A 60 7.83 4.92 2.97
CA MET A 60 9.04 5.51 2.34
C MET A 60 8.73 6.39 1.12
N VAL A 61 8.67 7.71 1.31
CA VAL A 61 8.58 8.68 0.20
C VAL A 61 9.98 9.04 -0.31
N HIS A 62 10.09 9.38 -1.59
CA HIS A 62 11.31 9.94 -2.16
C HIS A 62 10.97 10.99 -3.22
N SER A 63 11.89 11.92 -3.48
CA SER A 63 11.80 12.94 -4.53
C SER A 63 13.16 13.17 -5.20
N GLY A 64 13.17 13.84 -6.35
CA GLY A 64 14.35 14.07 -7.19
C GLY A 64 14.66 12.94 -8.19
N PHE A 65 13.95 11.81 -8.15
CA PHE A 65 14.10 10.74 -9.16
C PHE A 65 13.53 11.16 -10.53
N GLU A 66 12.52 12.01 -10.52
CA GLU A 66 11.96 12.71 -11.66
C GLU A 66 12.98 13.63 -12.35
N GLU A 67 13.95 14.20 -11.62
CA GLU A 67 15.06 14.94 -12.22
C GLU A 67 16.16 14.03 -12.78
N VAL A 68 16.39 12.89 -12.13
CA VAL A 68 17.37 11.88 -12.56
C VAL A 68 16.91 11.21 -13.86
N MET A 69 15.61 10.95 -14.01
CA MET A 69 15.07 10.23 -15.17
C MET A 69 13.65 10.72 -15.48
N PRO A 70 13.51 11.93 -16.05
CA PRO A 70 12.21 12.51 -16.38
C PRO A 70 11.46 11.69 -17.45
N GLU A 71 10.14 11.60 -17.30
CA GLU A 71 9.28 10.96 -18.31
C GLU A 71 9.27 11.70 -19.64
N LYS A 72 9.42 13.03 -19.59
CA LYS A 72 9.55 13.92 -20.74
C LYS A 72 10.89 14.63 -20.67
N PHE A 73 11.84 14.25 -21.53
CA PHE A 73 13.16 14.89 -21.61
C PHE A 73 13.30 15.69 -22.90
N PHE A 74 13.55 15.00 -24.01
CA PHE A 74 13.70 15.60 -25.34
C PHE A 74 12.80 14.86 -26.32
N LEU A 75 12.04 15.60 -27.14
CA LEU A 75 11.03 15.05 -28.05
C LEU A 75 9.98 14.14 -27.35
N ASP A 76 9.59 14.48 -26.11
CA ASP A 76 8.74 13.67 -25.21
C ASP A 76 9.24 12.23 -24.95
N ARG A 77 10.53 11.96 -25.17
CA ARG A 77 11.18 10.68 -24.85
C ARG A 77 11.87 10.75 -23.49
N ARG A 78 11.99 9.60 -22.83
CA ARG A 78 12.86 9.40 -21.67
C ARG A 78 14.34 9.43 -22.10
N PRO A 79 15.26 9.92 -21.25
CA PRO A 79 16.68 9.87 -21.57
C PRO A 79 17.17 8.41 -21.59
N PRO A 80 18.18 8.06 -22.42
CA PRO A 80 18.70 6.68 -22.50
C PRO A 80 19.45 6.25 -21.22
N PHE A 81 19.95 7.22 -20.45
CA PHE A 81 20.67 7.01 -19.20
C PHE A 81 20.18 8.00 -18.13
N PRO A 82 20.31 7.65 -16.83
CA PRO A 82 20.08 8.59 -15.73
C PRO A 82 20.93 9.86 -15.88
N LEU A 83 20.33 11.03 -15.62
CA LEU A 83 21.02 12.31 -15.57
C LEU A 83 21.85 12.40 -14.28
N CYS A 84 23.16 12.61 -14.43
CA CYS A 84 24.09 12.75 -13.32
C CYS A 84 23.91 14.08 -12.56
N ASN A 85 24.51 14.16 -11.37
CA ASN A 85 24.55 15.37 -10.51
C ASN A 85 23.18 15.90 -10.07
N LYS A 86 22.16 15.03 -10.02
CA LYS A 86 20.83 15.31 -9.46
C LYS A 86 20.75 14.92 -7.99
N LYS A 87 19.97 15.68 -7.21
CA LYS A 87 19.78 15.42 -5.77
C LYS A 87 18.53 14.57 -5.57
N ILE A 88 18.69 13.42 -4.92
CA ILE A 88 17.58 12.57 -4.48
C ILE A 88 17.38 12.78 -2.98
N LYS A 89 16.13 13.00 -2.55
CA LYS A 89 15.72 12.92 -1.14
C LYS A 89 14.95 11.62 -0.91
N ILE A 90 15.20 10.95 0.21
CA ILE A 90 14.42 9.79 0.67
C ILE A 90 14.03 10.06 2.13
N MET A 91 12.75 9.90 2.44
CA MET A 91 12.22 10.03 3.79
C MET A 91 11.52 8.73 4.19
N ILE A 92 11.83 8.28 5.39
CA ILE A 92 11.31 7.05 6.00
C ILE A 92 10.45 7.48 7.18
N GLY A 93 9.22 6.97 7.24
CA GLY A 93 8.26 7.30 8.30
C GLY A 93 8.36 6.39 9.50
N GLN A 94 7.43 6.60 10.43
CA GLN A 94 7.26 5.69 11.56
C GLN A 94 6.73 4.33 11.06
N PRO A 95 7.16 3.21 11.66
CA PRO A 95 6.58 1.91 11.38
C PRO A 95 5.08 1.89 11.73
N LEU A 96 4.27 1.27 10.88
CA LEU A 96 2.84 1.03 11.11
C LEU A 96 2.63 -0.44 11.49
N GLU A 97 1.95 -0.66 12.62
CA GLU A 97 1.55 -1.97 13.13
C GLU A 97 0.02 -2.06 13.10
N PHE A 98 -0.52 -3.12 12.49
CA PHE A 98 -1.96 -3.28 12.30
C PHE A 98 -2.55 -4.31 13.28
N ASP A 99 -3.48 -3.88 14.11
CA ASP A 99 -4.31 -4.77 14.93
C ASP A 99 -5.44 -5.35 14.06
N ILE A 100 -5.11 -6.36 13.26
CA ILE A 100 -6.04 -7.00 12.32
C ILE A 100 -7.31 -7.51 13.04
N PRO A 101 -7.25 -8.19 14.21
CA PRO A 101 -8.44 -8.56 14.97
C PRO A 101 -9.37 -7.36 15.26
N LYS A 102 -8.84 -6.28 15.85
CA LYS A 102 -9.63 -5.08 16.21
C LYS A 102 -10.19 -4.37 14.98
N MET A 103 -9.42 -4.27 13.90
CA MET A 103 -9.91 -3.69 12.63
C MET A 103 -11.00 -4.56 12.01
N THR A 104 -10.97 -5.87 12.22
CA THR A 104 -11.98 -6.82 11.74
C THR A 104 -13.30 -6.68 12.51
N GLU A 105 -13.26 -6.58 13.84
CA GLU A 105 -14.46 -6.28 14.65
C GLU A 105 -15.10 -4.94 14.27
N LEU A 106 -14.28 -3.90 14.06
CA LEU A 106 -14.73 -2.59 13.56
C LEU A 106 -15.36 -2.69 12.16
N ALA A 107 -14.86 -3.57 11.29
CA ALA A 107 -15.46 -3.82 9.97
C ALA A 107 -16.82 -4.51 10.07
N ILE A 108 -16.94 -5.57 10.91
CA ILE A 108 -18.18 -6.32 11.13
C ILE A 108 -19.26 -5.44 11.76
N SER A 109 -18.91 -4.63 12.76
CA SER A 109 -19.87 -3.70 13.40
C SER A 109 -20.43 -2.66 12.42
N LYS A 110 -19.68 -2.31 11.36
CA LYS A 110 -20.12 -1.40 10.31
C LYS A 110 -20.85 -2.09 9.15
N SER A 111 -20.60 -3.36 8.88
CA SER A 111 -21.34 -4.13 7.84
C SER A 111 -22.70 -4.64 8.34
N SER A 112 -22.86 -4.83 9.65
CA SER A 112 -24.07 -5.40 10.27
C SER A 112 -25.35 -4.56 10.12
N GLY A 113 -25.27 -3.39 9.48
CA GLY A 113 -26.43 -2.61 9.03
C GLY A 113 -27.08 -3.11 7.74
N ASP A 114 -26.40 -3.96 6.95
CA ASP A 114 -26.85 -4.42 5.63
C ASP A 114 -27.27 -5.90 5.65
N VAL A 115 -28.39 -6.17 6.34
CA VAL A 115 -28.89 -7.53 6.65
C VAL A 115 -29.44 -8.29 5.41
N PHE A 116 -29.29 -7.74 4.20
CA PHE A 116 -30.00 -8.18 2.99
C PHE A 116 -29.12 -8.73 1.85
N SER A 117 -27.98 -9.37 2.14
CA SER A 117 -27.15 -10.06 1.12
C SER A 117 -26.60 -11.44 1.51
N SER A 118 -27.32 -12.21 2.34
CA SER A 118 -26.92 -13.59 2.69
C SER A 118 -27.07 -14.63 1.56
N THR A 119 -27.47 -14.22 0.35
CA THR A 119 -27.78 -15.15 -0.77
C THR A 119 -27.35 -14.62 -2.15
N THR A 120 -26.14 -14.07 -2.29
CA THR A 120 -25.53 -13.88 -3.63
C THR A 120 -24.13 -14.49 -3.71
N THR A 121 -24.05 -15.61 -4.42
CA THR A 121 -22.85 -16.35 -4.86
C THR A 121 -21.55 -15.54 -4.88
N SER A 122 -20.57 -15.97 -4.07
CA SER A 122 -19.17 -15.56 -4.20
C SER A 122 -18.61 -15.95 -5.58
N ARG A 123 -18.70 -15.03 -6.55
CA ARG A 123 -18.10 -15.17 -7.89
C ARG A 123 -16.93 -14.20 -8.04
N GLY A 124 -15.86 -14.47 -7.30
CA GLY A 124 -14.53 -13.89 -7.57
C GLY A 124 -13.76 -13.34 -6.36
N TRP A 125 -14.40 -13.19 -5.21
CA TRP A 125 -13.70 -12.72 -4.00
C TRP A 125 -13.13 -13.90 -3.19
N PRO A 126 -11.90 -13.78 -2.67
CA PRO A 126 -11.35 -14.79 -1.78
C PRO A 126 -12.13 -14.74 -0.45
N VAL A 127 -12.85 -15.82 -0.15
CA VAL A 127 -13.39 -16.05 1.19
C VAL A 127 -12.21 -16.07 2.17
N ILE A 128 -12.27 -15.22 3.18
CA ILE A 128 -11.29 -15.20 4.26
C ILE A 128 -12.03 -15.57 5.55
N SER A 129 -11.69 -16.73 6.07
CA SER A 129 -12.01 -17.10 7.44
C SER A 129 -10.93 -16.55 8.38
N PHE A 130 -11.32 -15.65 9.28
CA PHE A 130 -10.47 -15.17 10.36
C PHE A 130 -10.88 -15.85 11.65
N TYR A 131 -9.96 -16.58 12.30
CA TYR A 131 -10.25 -17.32 13.54
C TYR A 131 -11.49 -18.25 13.46
N GLY A 132 -11.86 -18.71 12.26
CA GLY A 132 -13.06 -19.53 12.03
C GLY A 132 -14.35 -18.76 11.72
N LEU A 133 -14.31 -17.42 11.65
CA LEU A 133 -15.41 -16.56 11.20
C LEU A 133 -15.22 -16.17 9.73
N ASP A 134 -16.19 -16.50 8.89
CA ASP A 134 -16.25 -16.03 7.51
C ASP A 134 -16.65 -14.55 7.48
N LEU A 135 -15.80 -13.71 6.89
CA LEU A 135 -16.08 -12.29 6.70
C LEU A 135 -17.01 -12.04 5.52
N ASP A 136 -18.08 -11.29 5.76
CA ASP A 136 -18.93 -10.74 4.70
C ASP A 136 -18.13 -9.84 3.74
N GLU A 137 -18.57 -9.74 2.48
CA GLU A 137 -17.89 -8.97 1.44
C GLU A 137 -17.84 -7.47 1.78
N ALA A 138 -18.87 -6.89 2.41
CA ALA A 138 -18.85 -5.50 2.83
C ALA A 138 -17.85 -5.27 3.97
N ALA A 139 -17.78 -6.19 4.95
CA ALA A 139 -16.77 -6.16 6.01
C ALA A 139 -15.35 -6.30 5.44
N GLN A 140 -15.12 -7.23 4.51
CA GLN A 140 -13.81 -7.44 3.89
C GLN A 140 -13.36 -6.20 3.08
N ARG A 141 -14.28 -5.59 2.31
CA ARG A 141 -14.04 -4.33 1.60
C ARG A 141 -13.72 -3.19 2.56
N TYR A 142 -14.45 -3.06 3.68
CA TYR A 142 -14.20 -2.06 4.70
C TYR A 142 -12.81 -2.24 5.35
N LEU A 143 -12.45 -3.46 5.75
CA LEU A 143 -11.14 -3.78 6.35
C LEU A 143 -9.99 -3.38 5.41
N TYR A 144 -10.05 -3.81 4.14
CA TYR A 144 -9.05 -3.40 3.14
C TYR A 144 -9.08 -1.89 2.87
N SER A 145 -10.25 -1.26 2.96
CA SER A 145 -10.42 0.18 2.80
C SER A 145 -9.60 0.92 3.85
N SER A 146 -9.83 0.63 5.13
CA SER A 146 -9.19 1.29 6.26
C SER A 146 -7.67 1.08 6.27
N ILE A 147 -7.18 -0.15 6.09
CA ILE A 147 -5.72 -0.41 6.00
C ILE A 147 -5.10 0.40 4.85
N SER A 148 -5.77 0.47 3.68
CA SER A 148 -5.27 1.24 2.54
C SER A 148 -5.25 2.75 2.80
N GLU A 149 -6.21 3.27 3.57
CA GLU A 149 -6.37 4.69 3.91
C GLU A 149 -5.35 5.13 4.98
N GLU A 150 -5.15 4.33 6.02
CA GLU A 150 -4.16 4.58 7.09
C GLU A 150 -2.74 4.61 6.52
N ILE A 151 -2.40 3.60 5.70
CA ILE A 151 -1.17 3.56 4.91
C ILE A 151 -1.06 4.85 4.06
N GLN A 152 -2.05 5.15 3.21
CA GLN A 152 -2.02 6.33 2.34
C GLN A 152 -1.81 7.65 3.13
N SER A 153 -2.47 7.80 4.28
CA SER A 153 -2.37 8.98 5.14
C SER A 153 -0.94 9.19 5.65
N ALA A 154 -0.30 8.13 6.18
CA ALA A 154 1.08 8.20 6.70
C ALA A 154 2.12 8.64 5.63
N MET A 155 1.91 8.30 4.36
CA MET A 155 2.79 8.81 3.29
C MET A 155 2.43 10.21 2.81
N GLU A 156 1.16 10.61 2.83
CA GLU A 156 0.81 11.97 2.45
C GLU A 156 1.34 12.98 3.49
N GLU A 157 1.38 12.58 4.76
CA GLU A 157 2.10 13.28 5.83
C GLU A 157 3.60 13.39 5.53
N LEU A 158 4.29 12.27 5.23
CA LEU A 158 5.69 12.28 4.80
C LEU A 158 5.95 13.12 3.56
N ARG A 159 5.03 13.12 2.59
CA ARG A 159 5.11 13.92 1.36
C ARG A 159 4.91 15.40 1.66
N SER A 160 4.02 15.74 2.58
CA SER A 160 3.85 17.12 3.04
C SER A 160 5.11 17.61 3.75
N SER A 161 5.78 16.75 4.51
CA SER A 161 7.09 17.05 5.14
C SER A 161 8.28 17.09 4.16
N LEU A 162 8.11 16.75 2.88
CA LEU A 162 9.15 16.87 1.84
C LEU A 162 9.16 18.24 1.13
N LYS A 163 8.10 19.05 1.31
CA LYS A 163 7.91 20.37 0.69
C LYS A 163 8.59 21.47 1.50
#